data_AF-A0A358TV59-F1
#
_entry.id   AF-A0A358TV59-F1
#
_cell.length_a   1.000
_cell.length_b   1.000
_cell.length_c   1.000
_cell.angle_alpha   90.00
_cell.angle_beta   90.00
_cell.angle_gamma   90.00
#
_symmetry.space_group_name_H-M   'P 1'
#
loop_
_entity.id
_entity.type
_entity.pdbx_description
1 polymer ?
#
loop_
_entity_poly.entity_id
_entity_poly.type
_entity_poly.pdbx_seq_one_letter_code
_entity_poly.pdbx_strand_id
1 'polypeptide(L)'
;WCRLNAVDVAITEAAVGAGISTVLFLVILGRTKSVDEGKKHINIPALLVALGVAAVLLYGTMDLPHLRDPNIAPNTHVVTPYYLENSYEHAGQLNVVASILAYFRGYDTLFETTVVATAGFCLILLLRVRNKKPGTLDSQKIGVTANKKTPASIGVKPTATFPDVLDQDKDIIKRTVTKLLIPFIQLFGLYVIVHGELGPGGGFQGGVILGVSIIVYSLVFGFDEAKKRMSVKTKDLLVSSGVLLYGGIGVI
;
A
#
# COMPACT_ATOMS: atom_id res chain seq x y z
N TRP A 1 7.12 15.67 -8.80
CA TRP A 1 7.12 14.83 -10.02
C TRP A 1 6.61 15.56 -11.26
N CYS A 2 5.41 16.13 -11.30
CA CYS A 2 4.93 16.87 -12.48
C CYS A 2 5.88 17.99 -12.93
N ARG A 3 6.45 18.77 -11.99
CA ARG A 3 7.45 19.83 -12.30
C ARG A 3 8.74 19.30 -12.94
N LEU A 4 9.02 18.00 -12.81
CA LEU A 4 10.19 17.33 -13.36
C LEU A 4 9.86 16.58 -14.67
N ASN A 5 8.66 16.78 -15.24
CA ASN A 5 8.17 16.04 -16.42
C ASN A 5 8.12 14.52 -16.26
N ALA A 6 8.09 14.02 -15.01
CA ALA A 6 7.93 12.60 -14.71
C ALA A 6 6.47 12.31 -14.32
N VAL A 7 5.60 12.18 -15.32
CA VAL A 7 4.15 12.10 -15.11
C VAL A 7 3.73 10.73 -14.56
N ASP A 8 4.30 9.63 -15.07
CA ASP A 8 4.04 8.27 -14.57
C ASP A 8 4.36 8.15 -13.08
N VAL A 9 5.50 8.71 -12.65
CA VAL A 9 5.90 8.75 -11.23
C VAL A 9 4.97 9.65 -10.42
N ALA A 10 4.48 10.75 -10.99
CA ALA A 10 3.54 11.63 -10.31
C ALA A 10 2.20 10.94 -10.01
N ILE A 11 1.68 10.15 -10.96
CA ILE A 11 0.44 9.39 -10.78
C ILE A 11 0.65 8.31 -9.72
N THR A 12 1.78 7.58 -9.79
CA THR A 12 2.15 6.60 -8.76
C THR A 12 2.18 7.22 -7.37
N GLU A 13 2.85 8.35 -7.21
CA GLU A 13 3.02 9.00 -5.91
C GLU A 13 1.69 9.54 -5.36
N ALA A 14 0.84 10.08 -6.24
CA ALA A 14 -0.50 10.49 -5.85
C ALA A 14 -1.34 9.29 -5.35
N ALA A 15 -1.27 8.15 -6.04
CA ALA A 15 -2.04 6.96 -5.69
C ALA A 15 -1.51 6.22 -4.45
N VAL A 16 -0.19 6.03 -4.35
CA VAL A 16 0.45 5.28 -3.26
C VAL A 16 0.72 6.17 -2.03
N GLY A 17 1.37 7.31 -2.23
CA GLY A 17 1.78 8.22 -1.17
C GLY A 17 0.58 8.90 -0.53
N ALA A 18 -0.16 9.70 -1.32
CA ALA A 18 -1.32 10.43 -0.80
C ALA A 18 -2.58 9.54 -0.62
N GLY A 19 -2.74 8.49 -1.43
CA GLY A 19 -3.89 7.59 -1.35
C GLY A 19 -3.72 6.50 -0.29
N ILE A 20 -3.01 5.42 -0.65
CA ILE A 20 -2.91 4.21 0.19
C ILE A 20 -2.26 4.51 1.55
N SER A 21 -1.12 5.20 1.56
CA SER A 21 -0.35 5.40 2.80
C SER A 21 -1.10 6.25 3.82
N THR A 22 -1.77 7.32 3.39
CA THR A 22 -2.62 8.13 4.26
C THR A 22 -3.76 7.31 4.85
N VAL A 23 -4.43 6.49 4.05
CA VAL A 23 -5.50 5.62 4.56
C VAL A 23 -4.96 4.62 5.57
N LEU A 24 -3.88 3.91 5.25
CA LEU A 24 -3.27 2.94 6.17
C LEU A 24 -2.80 3.61 7.47
N PHE A 25 -2.20 4.79 7.37
CA PHE A 25 -1.78 5.58 8.52
C PHE A 25 -2.96 5.96 9.42
N LEU A 26 -4.07 6.45 8.85
CA LEU A 26 -5.28 6.76 9.61
C LEU A 26 -5.90 5.52 10.26
N VAL A 27 -5.91 4.38 9.56
CA VAL A 27 -6.38 3.10 10.11
C VAL A 27 -5.51 2.66 11.28
N ILE A 28 -4.19 2.83 11.20
CA ILE A 28 -3.26 2.50 12.28
C ILE A 28 -3.45 3.46 13.47
N LEU A 29 -3.57 4.76 13.23
CA LEU A 29 -3.84 5.75 14.27
C LEU A 29 -5.15 5.46 15.00
N GLY A 30 -6.22 5.14 14.25
CA GLY A 30 -7.51 4.76 14.84
C GLY A 30 -7.47 3.47 15.67
N ARG A 31 -6.41 2.66 15.55
CA ARG A 31 -6.23 1.43 16.33
C ARG A 31 -5.16 1.51 17.41
N THR A 32 -4.32 2.53 17.37
CA THR A 32 -3.34 2.79 18.41
C THR A 32 -4.05 3.48 19.56
N LYS A 33 -3.96 2.93 20.78
CA LYS A 33 -4.47 3.62 21.96
C LYS A 33 -3.62 4.86 22.19
N SER A 34 -4.27 5.99 22.48
CA SER A 34 -3.56 7.13 23.06
C SER A 34 -3.04 6.68 24.42
N VAL A 35 -1.76 6.33 24.48
CA VAL A 35 -1.04 6.16 25.73
C VAL A 35 -0.62 7.56 26.15
N ASP A 36 -1.09 8.02 27.30
CA ASP A 36 -0.60 9.26 27.91
C ASP A 36 0.86 9.03 28.32
N GLU A 37 1.77 9.25 27.37
CA GLU A 37 3.21 9.22 27.58
C GLU A 37 3.69 10.53 28.22
N GLY A 38 3.11 10.92 29.36
CA GLY A 38 3.54 12.06 30.18
C GLY A 38 4.02 13.31 29.39
N LYS A 39 5.00 14.03 29.92
CA LYS A 39 5.71 15.06 29.14
C LYS A 39 6.72 14.36 28.24
N LYS A 40 6.50 14.41 26.92
CA LYS A 40 7.49 13.95 25.94
C LYS A 40 8.77 14.77 26.08
N HIS A 41 9.82 14.17 26.64
CA HIS A 41 11.14 14.76 26.64
C HIS A 41 11.78 14.56 25.26
N ILE A 42 12.34 15.63 24.69
CA ILE A 42 13.11 15.53 23.47
C ILE A 42 14.40 14.77 23.81
N ASN A 43 14.58 13.60 23.22
CA ASN A 43 15.82 12.84 23.35
C ASN A 43 16.90 13.54 22.50
N ILE A 44 17.67 14.42 23.14
CA ILE A 44 18.71 15.23 22.49
C ILE A 44 19.71 14.34 21.72
N PRO A 45 20.23 13.22 22.27
CA PRO A 45 21.04 12.28 21.49
C PRO A 45 20.37 11.77 20.21
N ALA A 46 19.10 11.34 20.28
CA ALA A 46 18.39 10.87 19.09
C ALA A 46 18.16 11.99 18.06
N LEU A 47 17.88 13.21 18.53
CA LEU A 47 17.75 14.39 17.67
C LEU A 47 19.07 14.74 16.98
N LEU A 48 20.19 14.70 17.70
CA LEU A 48 21.52 14.94 17.14
C LEU A 48 21.90 13.89 16.09
N VAL A 49 21.57 12.62 16.33
CA VAL A 49 21.75 11.54 15.33
C VAL A 49 20.89 11.80 14.11
N ALA A 50 19.60 12.12 14.28
CA ALA A 50 18.69 12.40 13.17
C ALA A 50 19.16 13.61 12.34
N LEU A 51 19.58 14.69 13.01
CA LEU A 51 20.14 15.88 12.35
C LEU A 51 21.48 15.57 11.67
N GLY A 52 22.32 14.73 12.28
CA GLY A 52 23.58 14.28 11.68
C GLY A 52 23.34 13.48 10.40
N VAL A 53 22.42 12.51 10.42
CA VAL A 53 22.02 11.75 9.23
C VAL A 53 21.42 12.68 8.16
N ALA A 54 20.52 13.59 8.55
CA ALA A 54 19.96 14.57 7.63
C ALA A 54 21.03 15.47 7.01
N ALA A 55 22.02 15.92 7.80
CA ALA A 55 23.13 16.73 7.31
C ALA A 55 24.02 15.96 6.34
N VAL A 56 24.31 14.69 6.60
CA VAL A 56 25.07 13.81 5.68
C VAL A 56 24.31 13.61 4.38
N LEU A 57 23.00 13.37 4.43
CA LEU A 57 22.17 13.24 3.23
C LEU A 57 22.12 14.55 2.44
N LEU A 58 21.92 15.69 3.10
CA LEU A 58 21.93 17.01 2.46
C LEU A 58 23.31 17.35 1.87
N TYR A 59 24.39 17.03 2.56
CA TYR A 59 25.75 17.17 2.03
C TYR A 59 25.92 16.34 0.75
N GLY A 60 25.44 15.09 0.75
CA GLY A 60 25.41 14.25 -0.46
C GLY A 60 24.60 14.85 -1.61
N THR A 61 23.54 15.63 -1.32
CA THR A 61 22.77 16.30 -2.37
C THR A 61 23.51 17.46 -3.04
N MET A 62 24.58 18.00 -2.42
CA MET A 62 25.38 19.05 -3.04
C MET A 62 26.25 18.54 -4.20
N ASP A 63 26.55 17.24 -4.21
CA ASP A 63 27.28 16.56 -5.29
C ASP A 63 26.35 16.09 -6.42
N LEU A 64 25.03 16.25 -6.25
CA LEU A 64 24.09 15.95 -7.32
C LEU A 64 24.19 17.01 -8.41
N PRO A 65 24.14 16.61 -9.69
CA PRO A 65 24.17 17.55 -10.79
C PRO A 65 22.98 18.50 -10.75
N HIS A 66 23.16 19.69 -11.32
CA HIS A 66 22.09 20.68 -11.42
C HIS A 66 20.87 20.10 -12.13
N LEU A 67 19.68 20.44 -11.61
CA LEU A 67 18.42 20.00 -12.19
C LEU A 67 18.34 20.46 -13.65
N ARG A 68 18.03 19.51 -14.53
CA ARG A 68 17.85 19.71 -15.99
C ARG A 68 19.13 20.06 -16.75
N ASP A 69 20.30 19.80 -16.17
CA ASP A 69 21.55 19.86 -16.93
C ASP A 69 21.57 18.75 -18.00
N PRO A 70 21.73 19.10 -19.29
CA PRO A 70 21.77 18.12 -20.37
C PRO A 70 23.02 17.24 -20.35
N ASN A 71 24.10 17.65 -19.67
CA ASN A 71 25.40 16.97 -19.70
C ASN A 71 25.59 15.92 -18.61
N ILE A 72 24.54 15.58 -17.88
CA ILE A 72 24.59 14.59 -16.80
C ILE A 72 24.76 13.17 -17.34
N ALA A 73 25.39 12.30 -16.56
CA ALA A 73 25.66 10.91 -16.94
C ALA A 73 24.41 10.16 -17.46
N PRO A 74 23.21 10.27 -16.85
CA PRO A 74 22.01 9.63 -17.41
C PRO A 74 21.65 10.11 -18.83
N ASN A 75 21.88 11.37 -19.18
CA ASN A 75 21.51 11.93 -20.49
C ASN A 75 22.60 11.70 -21.55
N THR A 76 23.87 11.69 -21.14
CA THR A 76 25.02 11.53 -22.05
C THR A 76 25.40 10.07 -22.28
N HIS A 77 24.96 9.16 -21.40
CA HIS A 77 25.19 7.73 -21.57
C HIS A 77 24.33 7.15 -22.69
N VAL A 78 24.91 6.23 -23.47
CA VAL A 78 24.31 5.62 -24.67
C VAL A 78 22.95 4.94 -24.45
N VAL A 79 22.66 4.56 -23.21
CA VAL A 79 21.44 3.83 -22.83
C VAL A 79 20.18 4.69 -22.94
N THR A 80 20.24 5.98 -22.57
CA THR A 80 19.05 6.84 -22.60
C THR A 80 18.61 7.18 -24.02
N PRO A 81 19.50 7.61 -24.94
CA PRO A 81 19.16 7.73 -26.36
C PRO A 81 18.65 6.40 -26.95
N TYR A 82 19.28 5.28 -26.61
CA TYR A 82 18.85 3.96 -27.07
C TYR A 82 17.39 3.67 -26.67
N TYR A 83 17.00 3.89 -25.42
CA TYR A 83 15.60 3.71 -25.01
C TYR A 83 14.64 4.67 -25.72
N LEU A 84 15.03 5.93 -25.91
CA LEU A 84 14.18 6.92 -26.59
C LEU A 84 13.94 6.53 -28.06
N GLU A 85 14.96 6.03 -28.74
CA GLU A 85 14.90 5.70 -30.17
C GLU A 85 14.27 4.32 -30.43
N ASN A 86 14.53 3.32 -29.57
CA ASN A 86 14.17 1.92 -29.83
C ASN A 86 12.89 1.46 -29.09
N SER A 87 12.28 2.30 -28.25
CA SER A 87 11.08 1.92 -27.49
C SER A 87 9.90 1.52 -28.37
N TYR A 88 9.62 2.30 -29.41
CA TYR A 88 8.50 2.00 -30.29
C TYR A 88 8.78 0.79 -31.17
N GLU A 89 9.99 0.68 -31.72
CA GLU A 89 10.39 -0.42 -32.60
C GLU A 89 10.38 -1.78 -31.90
N HIS A 90 10.92 -1.86 -30.69
CA HIS A 90 11.03 -3.14 -29.97
C HIS A 90 9.82 -3.48 -29.10
N ALA A 91 9.24 -2.50 -28.41
CA ALA A 91 8.15 -2.75 -27.44
C ALA A 91 6.77 -2.37 -27.98
N GLY A 92 6.67 -1.70 -29.14
CA GLY A 92 5.39 -1.23 -29.70
C GLY A 92 4.72 -0.12 -28.88
N GLN A 93 5.44 0.53 -27.97
CA GLN A 93 4.89 1.50 -27.02
C GLN A 93 5.45 2.91 -27.27
N LEU A 94 4.58 3.91 -27.23
CA LEU A 94 4.95 5.34 -27.28
C LEU A 94 5.42 5.85 -25.91
N ASN A 95 4.89 5.27 -24.84
CA ASN A 95 5.33 5.55 -23.47
C ASN A 95 6.67 4.85 -23.19
N VAL A 96 7.75 5.63 -23.24
CA VAL A 96 9.13 5.16 -22.98
C VAL A 96 9.31 4.63 -21.55
N VAL A 97 8.58 5.17 -20.56
CA VAL A 97 8.68 4.68 -19.18
C VAL A 97 8.06 3.29 -19.07
N ALA A 98 6.88 3.10 -19.65
CA ALA A 98 6.20 1.81 -19.68
C ALA A 98 7.02 0.76 -20.46
N SER A 99 7.61 1.14 -21.59
CA SER A 99 8.46 0.24 -22.39
C SER A 99 9.72 -0.18 -21.63
N ILE A 100 10.38 0.74 -20.91
CA ILE A 100 11.53 0.42 -20.09
C ILE A 100 11.14 -0.57 -18.99
N LEU A 101 10.05 -0.31 -18.27
CA LEU A 101 9.65 -1.16 -17.15
C LEU A 101 9.15 -2.53 -17.58
N ALA A 102 8.42 -2.63 -18.69
CA ALA A 102 7.82 -3.88 -19.14
C ALA A 102 8.75 -4.71 -20.04
N TYR A 103 9.53 -4.06 -20.92
CA TYR A 103 10.33 -4.72 -21.94
C TYR A 103 11.83 -4.70 -21.62
N PHE A 104 12.47 -3.52 -21.61
CA PHE A 104 13.94 -3.45 -21.46
C PHE A 104 14.44 -3.88 -20.07
N ARG A 105 13.66 -3.59 -19.02
CA ARG A 105 13.93 -3.90 -17.62
C ARG A 105 12.78 -4.70 -17.00
N GLY A 106 12.17 -5.58 -17.79
CA GLY A 106 11.04 -6.42 -17.37
C GLY A 106 11.31 -7.27 -16.12
N TYR A 107 12.56 -7.72 -15.93
CA TYR A 107 12.97 -8.49 -14.75
C TYR A 107 12.94 -7.67 -13.46
N ASP A 108 13.27 -6.37 -13.51
CA ASP A 108 13.20 -5.51 -12.32
C ASP A 108 11.74 -5.40 -11.87
N THR A 109 10.81 -5.19 -12.81
CA THR A 109 9.36 -5.16 -12.56
C THR A 109 8.81 -6.52 -12.08
N LEU A 110 9.35 -7.64 -12.57
CA LEU A 110 8.98 -8.99 -12.11
C LEU A 110 9.30 -9.16 -10.62
N PHE A 111 10.51 -8.79 -10.21
CA PHE A 111 10.93 -8.92 -8.83
C PHE A 111 10.24 -7.91 -7.92
N GLU A 112 9.99 -6.68 -8.39
CA GLU A 112 9.17 -5.70 -7.67
C GLU A 112 7.76 -6.26 -7.39
N THR A 113 7.10 -6.82 -8.41
CA THR A 113 5.76 -7.43 -8.26
C THR A 113 5.80 -8.61 -7.30
N THR A 114 6.87 -9.40 -7.33
CA THR A 114 7.09 -10.53 -6.42
C THR A 114 7.27 -10.06 -4.96
N VAL A 115 8.02 -8.98 -4.74
CA VAL A 115 8.20 -8.37 -3.40
C VAL A 115 6.85 -7.83 -2.88
N VAL A 116 6.09 -7.13 -3.72
CA VAL A 116 4.75 -6.61 -3.34
C VAL A 116 3.78 -7.75 -3.02
N ALA A 117 3.75 -8.81 -3.84
CA ALA A 117 2.93 -9.98 -3.60
C ALA A 117 3.31 -10.68 -2.29
N THR A 118 4.62 -10.83 -2.03
CA THR A 118 5.15 -11.42 -0.79
C THR A 118 4.74 -10.58 0.42
N ALA A 119 4.87 -9.26 0.36
CA ALA A 119 4.40 -8.36 1.43
C ALA A 119 2.89 -8.52 1.69
N GLY A 120 2.09 -8.67 0.63
CA GLY A 120 0.67 -8.98 0.72
C GLY A 120 0.38 -10.30 1.44
N PHE A 121 1.09 -11.38 1.08
CA PHE A 121 0.96 -12.67 1.77
C PHE A 121 1.39 -12.60 3.22
N CYS A 122 2.52 -11.94 3.52
CA CYS A 122 2.97 -11.71 4.90
C CYS A 122 1.90 -11.01 5.73
N LEU A 123 1.25 -9.97 5.18
CA LEU A 123 0.16 -9.27 5.85
C LEU A 123 -1.05 -10.19 6.09
N ILE A 124 -1.46 -10.98 5.10
CA ILE A 124 -2.58 -11.93 5.23
C ILE A 124 -2.28 -12.97 6.31
N LEU A 125 -1.07 -13.52 6.34
CA LEU A 125 -0.63 -14.49 7.34
C LEU A 125 -0.63 -13.87 8.75
N LEU A 126 -0.04 -12.68 8.90
CA LEU A 126 0.02 -11.97 10.17
C LEU A 126 -1.40 -11.69 10.72
N LEU A 127 -2.32 -11.24 9.86
CA LEU A 127 -3.69 -10.95 10.26
C LEU A 127 -4.55 -12.21 10.50
N ARG A 128 -4.27 -13.33 9.81
CA ARG A 128 -5.00 -14.60 9.98
C ARG A 128 -4.70 -15.26 11.34
N VAL A 129 -3.48 -15.15 11.85
CA VAL A 129 -3.06 -15.79 13.11
C VAL A 129 -3.83 -15.25 14.33
N ARG A 130 -4.32 -14.01 14.28
CA ARG A 130 -5.01 -13.36 15.42
C ARG A 130 -6.48 -13.76 15.60
N ASN A 131 -7.05 -14.56 14.70
CA ASN A 131 -8.47 -14.95 14.75
C ASN A 131 -8.75 -16.30 15.43
N LYS A 132 -7.74 -16.96 16.03
CA LYS A 132 -8.02 -18.04 16.98
C LYS A 132 -8.58 -17.41 18.26
N LYS A 133 -9.90 -17.56 18.48
CA LYS A 133 -10.51 -17.37 19.80
C LYS A 133 -9.63 -18.12 20.82
N PRO A 134 -9.21 -17.51 21.93
CA PRO A 134 -8.65 -18.27 23.04
C PRO A 134 -9.66 -19.38 23.34
N GLY A 135 -9.19 -20.62 23.29
CA GLY A 135 -10.05 -21.78 23.52
C GLY A 135 -10.83 -21.56 24.80
N THR A 136 -12.13 -21.80 24.73
CA THR A 136 -12.94 -22.14 25.90
C THR A 136 -12.27 -23.35 26.54
N LEU A 137 -11.34 -23.10 27.47
CA LEU A 137 -10.89 -24.09 28.42
C LEU A 137 -12.11 -24.45 29.25
N ASP A 138 -12.61 -25.64 28.97
CA ASP A 138 -13.67 -26.33 29.67
C ASP A 138 -13.41 -26.27 31.19
N SER A 139 -14.08 -25.35 31.87
CA SER A 139 -13.91 -25.12 33.31
C SER A 139 -14.66 -26.14 34.17
N GLN A 140 -15.06 -27.29 33.61
CA GLN A 140 -15.86 -28.29 34.33
C GLN A 140 -15.09 -29.48 34.92
N LYS A 141 -13.75 -29.48 34.94
CA LYS A 141 -12.99 -30.58 35.59
C LYS A 141 -11.75 -30.15 36.38
N ILE A 142 -11.87 -29.18 37.28
CA ILE A 142 -10.93 -29.08 38.42
C ILE A 142 -11.73 -28.67 39.66
N GLY A 143 -12.04 -29.65 40.52
CA GLY A 143 -12.69 -29.43 41.81
C GLY A 143 -11.73 -28.77 42.79
N VAL A 144 -11.67 -27.44 42.78
CA VAL A 144 -10.98 -26.64 43.80
C VAL A 144 -12.00 -25.75 44.49
N THR A 145 -12.20 -26.03 45.77
CA THR A 145 -13.05 -25.29 46.72
C THR A 145 -12.57 -23.83 46.80
N ALA A 146 -13.26 -22.92 46.11
CA ALA A 146 -12.93 -21.49 46.12
C ALA A 146 -13.42 -20.82 47.41
N ASN A 147 -12.46 -20.44 48.26
CA ASN A 147 -12.67 -19.66 49.46
C ASN A 147 -13.17 -18.24 49.12
N LYS A 148 -14.24 -17.82 49.79
CA LYS A 148 -15.05 -16.62 49.50
C LYS A 148 -14.41 -15.35 50.08
N LYS A 149 -13.16 -15.02 49.70
CA LYS A 149 -12.51 -13.73 50.01
C LYS A 149 -11.52 -13.35 48.91
N THR A 150 -12.00 -12.64 47.89
CA THR A 150 -11.16 -11.86 46.98
C THR A 150 -11.94 -10.59 46.64
N PRO A 151 -11.39 -9.38 46.84
CA PRO A 151 -12.12 -8.14 46.62
C PRO A 151 -12.45 -7.98 45.14
N ALA A 152 -13.64 -7.46 44.87
CA ALA A 152 -14.14 -7.14 43.54
C ALA A 152 -13.28 -6.04 42.89
N SER A 153 -12.22 -6.45 42.23
CA SER A 153 -11.46 -5.66 41.25
C SER A 153 -11.01 -6.70 40.21
N ILE A 154 -11.35 -6.63 38.94
CA ILE A 154 -11.44 -5.50 38.03
C ILE A 154 -12.47 -5.95 36.98
N GLY A 155 -13.56 -5.20 36.83
CA GLY A 155 -14.64 -5.47 35.86
C GLY A 155 -14.22 -5.22 34.42
N VAL A 156 -13.12 -5.79 33.95
CA VAL A 156 -12.71 -5.72 32.55
C VAL A 156 -13.41 -6.84 31.80
N LYS A 157 -14.55 -6.52 31.20
CA LYS A 157 -15.11 -7.31 30.11
C LYS A 157 -14.07 -7.36 28.97
N PRO A 158 -13.74 -8.55 28.42
CA PRO A 158 -12.91 -8.63 27.22
C PRO A 158 -13.67 -7.97 26.08
N THR A 159 -13.30 -6.74 25.73
CA THR A 159 -13.82 -6.05 24.54
C THR A 159 -13.02 -6.57 23.35
N ALA A 160 -13.37 -7.79 22.92
CA ALA A 160 -12.78 -8.47 21.77
C ALA A 160 -13.84 -8.66 20.68
N THR A 161 -14.35 -7.54 20.19
CA THR A 161 -14.99 -7.39 18.88
C THR A 161 -14.45 -6.06 18.35
N PHE A 162 -14.26 -5.93 17.02
CA PHE A 162 -13.81 -4.68 16.39
C PHE A 162 -14.38 -3.47 17.13
N PRO A 163 -13.56 -2.59 17.73
CA PRO A 163 -14.11 -1.40 18.33
C PRO A 163 -14.73 -0.56 17.22
N ASP A 164 -15.97 -0.14 17.46
CA ASP A 164 -16.86 0.75 16.70
C ASP A 164 -16.27 2.13 16.37
N VAL A 165 -14.95 2.26 16.22
CA VAL A 165 -14.29 3.48 15.71
C VAL A 165 -14.62 3.69 14.22
N LEU A 166 -15.10 2.65 13.55
CA LEU A 166 -15.73 2.67 12.22
C LEU A 166 -17.25 2.46 12.28
N ASP A 167 -17.88 2.47 13.45
CA ASP A 167 -19.33 2.74 13.54
C ASP A 167 -19.49 4.25 13.40
N GLN A 168 -19.01 4.72 12.25
CA GLN A 168 -19.40 6.01 11.73
C GLN A 168 -20.92 5.93 11.66
N ASP A 169 -21.57 6.92 12.28
CA ASP A 169 -22.91 7.35 11.92
C ASP A 169 -23.17 6.97 10.48
N LYS A 170 -24.27 6.25 10.24
CA LYS A 170 -24.72 5.77 8.92
C LYS A 170 -24.95 6.99 8.03
N ASP A 171 -23.87 7.60 7.62
CA ASP A 171 -23.83 8.91 7.03
C ASP A 171 -24.21 8.66 5.59
N ILE A 172 -25.46 8.97 5.30
CA ILE A 172 -26.09 8.73 4.01
C ILE A 172 -25.24 9.41 2.93
N ILE A 173 -24.64 10.56 3.25
CA ILE A 173 -23.75 11.30 2.37
C ILE A 173 -22.52 10.46 2.00
N LYS A 174 -21.73 9.97 2.98
CA LYS A 174 -20.51 9.18 2.73
C LYS A 174 -20.82 7.94 1.90
N ARG A 175 -21.88 7.21 2.24
CA ARG A 175 -22.28 5.99 1.52
C ARG A 175 -22.76 6.28 0.10
N THR A 176 -23.52 7.35 -0.11
CA THR A 176 -24.03 7.73 -1.43
C THR A 176 -22.89 8.21 -2.32
N VAL A 177 -22.04 9.11 -1.82
CA VAL A 177 -20.87 9.61 -2.56
C VAL A 177 -19.91 8.48 -2.91
N THR A 178 -19.59 7.58 -1.97
CA THR A 178 -18.72 6.43 -2.27
C THR A 178 -19.33 5.50 -3.30
N LYS A 179 -20.62 5.15 -3.21
CA LYS A 179 -21.27 4.32 -4.23
C LYS A 179 -21.22 4.94 -5.62
N LEU A 180 -21.34 6.27 -5.70
CA LEU A 180 -21.22 7.01 -6.94
C LEU A 180 -19.78 7.01 -7.45
N LEU A 181 -18.78 7.27 -6.60
CA LEU A 181 -17.38 7.43 -6.99
C LEU A 181 -16.68 6.11 -7.36
N ILE A 182 -16.98 5.00 -6.69
CA ILE A 182 -16.30 3.71 -6.92
C ILE A 182 -16.26 3.29 -8.40
N PRO A 183 -17.37 3.28 -9.17
CA PRO A 183 -17.30 2.92 -10.58
C PRO A 183 -16.42 3.87 -11.41
N PHE A 184 -16.38 5.17 -11.09
CA PHE A 184 -15.48 6.11 -11.77
C PHE A 184 -14.02 5.83 -11.44
N ILE A 185 -13.70 5.54 -10.17
CA ILE A 185 -12.33 5.18 -9.76
C ILE A 185 -11.89 3.89 -10.48
N GLN A 186 -12.78 2.90 -10.56
CA GLN A 186 -12.49 1.63 -11.22
C GLN A 186 -12.32 1.80 -12.73
N LEU A 187 -13.21 2.56 -13.37
CA LEU A 187 -13.11 2.87 -14.79
C LEU A 187 -11.82 3.64 -15.10
N PHE A 188 -11.45 4.60 -14.26
CA PHE A 188 -10.20 5.33 -14.40
C PHE A 188 -8.97 4.43 -14.20
N GLY A 189 -8.99 3.55 -13.20
CA GLY A 189 -7.92 2.56 -13.00
C GLY A 189 -7.76 1.64 -14.21
N LEU A 190 -8.86 1.12 -14.77
CA LEU A 190 -8.84 0.31 -15.98
C LEU A 190 -8.35 1.11 -17.20
N TYR A 191 -8.77 2.36 -17.35
CA TYR A 191 -8.28 3.25 -18.40
C TYR A 191 -6.77 3.42 -18.33
N VAL A 192 -6.21 3.68 -17.13
CA VAL A 192 -4.76 3.83 -16.91
C VAL A 192 -3.98 2.55 -17.23
N ILE A 193 -4.57 1.37 -17.00
CA ILE A 193 -3.97 0.08 -17.40
C ILE A 193 -3.95 -0.06 -18.92
N VAL A 194 -5.10 0.13 -19.57
CA VAL A 194 -5.27 -0.12 -21.02
C VAL A 194 -4.51 0.89 -21.87
N HIS A 195 -4.48 2.16 -21.46
CA HIS A 195 -3.84 3.24 -22.24
C HIS A 195 -2.41 3.58 -21.79
N GLY A 196 -1.80 2.72 -20.96
CA GLY A 196 -0.43 2.92 -20.48
C GLY A 196 0.62 2.90 -21.60
N GLU A 197 0.30 2.32 -22.76
CA GLU A 197 1.16 2.30 -23.95
C GLU A 197 1.25 3.66 -24.66
N LEU A 198 0.18 4.46 -24.59
CA LEU A 198 0.04 5.74 -25.30
C LEU A 198 0.32 6.94 -24.39
N GLY A 199 -0.08 6.85 -23.12
CA GLY A 199 -0.01 7.95 -22.18
C GLY A 199 0.57 7.56 -20.83
N PRO A 200 0.75 8.54 -19.92
CA PRO A 200 1.28 8.28 -18.59
C PRO A 200 0.38 7.30 -17.82
N GLY A 201 0.96 6.25 -17.27
CA GLY A 201 0.21 5.18 -16.63
C GLY A 201 0.93 3.84 -16.68
N GLY A 202 0.15 2.78 -16.88
CA GLY A 202 0.62 1.40 -16.88
C GLY A 202 -0.07 0.52 -15.84
N GLY A 203 0.36 -0.75 -15.80
CA GLY A 203 -0.25 -1.78 -14.96
C GLY A 203 -0.14 -1.49 -13.47
N PHE A 204 1.00 -0.96 -13.01
CA PHE A 204 1.24 -0.70 -11.60
C PHE A 204 0.31 0.40 -11.06
N GLN A 205 0.32 1.58 -11.68
CA GLN A 205 -0.46 2.74 -11.24
C GLN A 205 -1.96 2.45 -11.31
N GLY A 206 -2.41 1.83 -12.41
CA GLY A 206 -3.80 1.43 -12.56
C GLY A 206 -4.21 0.38 -11.53
N GLY A 207 -3.35 -0.60 -11.24
CA GLY A 207 -3.56 -1.60 -10.18
C GLY A 207 -3.68 -0.97 -8.79
N VAL A 208 -2.84 0.00 -8.45
CA VAL A 208 -2.93 0.78 -7.20
C VAL A 208 -4.26 1.52 -7.11
N ILE A 209 -4.70 2.20 -8.18
CA ILE A 209 -5.99 2.91 -8.23
C ILE A 209 -7.16 1.94 -8.00
N LEU A 210 -7.13 0.77 -8.63
CA LEU A 210 -8.13 -0.29 -8.39
C LEU A 210 -8.10 -0.75 -6.93
N GLY A 211 -6.91 -0.94 -6.33
CA GLY A 211 -6.76 -1.26 -4.91
C GLY A 211 -7.33 -0.19 -3.98
N VAL A 212 -7.08 1.09 -4.27
CA VAL A 212 -7.64 2.24 -3.54
C VAL A 212 -9.17 2.20 -3.56
N SER A 213 -9.79 1.86 -4.69
CA SER A 213 -11.26 1.74 -4.75
C SER A 213 -11.81 0.74 -3.72
N ILE A 214 -11.14 -0.41 -3.55
CA ILE A 214 -11.53 -1.44 -2.59
C ILE A 214 -11.31 -0.96 -1.15
N ILE A 215 -10.20 -0.26 -0.91
CA ILE A 215 -9.87 0.31 0.40
C ILE A 215 -10.93 1.34 0.82
N VAL A 216 -11.25 2.31 -0.06
CA VAL A 216 -12.27 3.34 0.18
C VAL A 216 -13.63 2.70 0.42
N TYR A 217 -14.00 1.68 -0.36
CA TYR A 217 -15.22 0.91 -0.13
C TYR A 217 -15.23 0.26 1.27
N SER A 218 -14.12 -0.38 1.67
CA SER A 218 -13.99 -1.03 2.97
C SER A 218 -14.04 -0.04 4.15
N LEU A 219 -13.58 1.19 3.96
CA LEU A 219 -13.65 2.22 5.00
C LEU A 219 -15.10 2.69 5.25
N VAL A 220 -15.90 2.82 4.20
CA VAL A 220 -17.26 3.39 4.28
C VAL A 220 -18.34 2.35 4.57
N PHE A 221 -18.20 1.14 4.03
CA PHE A 221 -19.17 0.05 4.20
C PHE A 221 -18.78 -0.96 5.27
N GLY A 222 -17.56 -0.85 5.80
CA GLY A 222 -17.01 -1.80 6.76
C GLY A 222 -16.34 -3.01 6.10
N PHE A 223 -15.48 -3.68 6.88
CA PHE A 223 -14.67 -4.80 6.40
C PHE A 223 -15.51 -6.02 6.03
N ASP A 224 -16.60 -6.29 6.76
CA ASP A 224 -17.44 -7.47 6.51
C ASP A 224 -18.17 -7.38 5.17
N GLU A 225 -18.68 -6.21 4.80
CA GLU A 225 -19.28 -5.98 3.48
C GLU A 225 -18.24 -6.02 2.35
N ALA A 226 -17.03 -5.48 2.58
CA ALA A 226 -15.93 -5.60 1.62
C ALA A 226 -15.49 -7.06 1.41
N LYS A 227 -15.48 -7.86 2.47
CA LYS A 227 -15.13 -9.29 2.41
C LYS A 227 -16.18 -10.11 1.63
N LYS A 228 -17.47 -9.73 1.67
CA LYS A 228 -18.51 -10.35 0.84
C LYS A 228 -18.28 -10.10 -0.65
N ARG A 229 -17.78 -8.91 -1.01
CA ARG A 229 -17.42 -8.55 -2.39
C ARG A 229 -16.18 -9.26 -2.88
N MET A 230 -15.18 -9.46 -2.01
CA MET A 230 -13.91 -10.08 -2.39
C MET A 230 -13.42 -11.03 -1.29
N SER A 231 -13.63 -12.33 -1.52
CA SER A 231 -13.21 -13.40 -0.61
C SER A 231 -11.69 -13.44 -0.47
N VAL A 232 -11.20 -13.94 0.67
CA VAL A 232 -9.75 -14.13 0.92
C VAL A 232 -9.14 -15.06 -0.11
N LYS A 233 -9.85 -16.14 -0.49
CA LYS A 233 -9.38 -17.07 -1.52
C LYS A 233 -9.24 -16.38 -2.89
N THR A 234 -10.17 -15.49 -3.23
CA THR A 234 -10.12 -14.72 -4.48
C THR A 234 -8.93 -13.78 -4.48
N LYS A 235 -8.62 -13.13 -3.36
CA LYS A 235 -7.41 -12.30 -3.22
C LYS A 235 -6.14 -13.11 -3.39
N ASP A 236 -6.03 -14.22 -2.66
CA ASP A 236 -4.86 -15.11 -2.74
C ASP A 236 -4.66 -15.59 -4.19
N LEU A 237 -5.74 -15.99 -4.86
CA LEU A 237 -5.71 -16.39 -6.27
C LEU A 237 -5.32 -15.25 -7.21
N LEU A 238 -5.87 -14.04 -7.03
CA LEU A 238 -5.54 -12.88 -7.86
C LEU A 238 -4.07 -12.47 -7.71
N VAL A 239 -3.54 -12.46 -6.49
CA VAL A 239 -2.13 -12.11 -6.24
C VAL A 239 -1.22 -13.18 -6.83
N SER A 240 -1.47 -14.47 -6.58
CA SER A 240 -0.67 -15.55 -7.15
C SER A 240 -0.74 -15.59 -8.66
N SER A 241 -1.93 -15.46 -9.25
CA SER A 241 -2.09 -15.49 -10.72
C SER A 241 -1.43 -14.28 -11.38
N GLY A 242 -1.49 -13.08 -10.78
CA GLY A 242 -0.81 -11.90 -11.33
C GLY A 242 0.71 -12.10 -11.47
N VAL A 243 1.37 -12.59 -10.41
CA VAL A 243 2.81 -12.87 -10.45
C VAL A 243 3.14 -13.97 -11.45
N LEU A 244 2.36 -15.06 -11.47
CA LEU A 244 2.58 -16.19 -12.38
C LEU A 244 2.35 -15.82 -13.84
N LEU A 245 1.34 -14.99 -14.13
CA LEU A 245 1.08 -14.51 -15.48
C LEU A 245 2.22 -13.61 -15.97
N TYR A 246 2.67 -12.67 -15.14
CA TYR A 246 3.78 -11.79 -15.52
C TYR A 246 5.08 -12.57 -15.73
N GLY A 247 5.41 -13.48 -14.80
CA GLY A 247 6.57 -14.37 -14.95
C GLY A 247 6.44 -15.31 -16.15
N GLY A 248 5.24 -15.81 -16.45
CA GLY A 248 4.98 -16.69 -17.58
C GLY A 248 5.13 -16.00 -18.92
N ILE A 249 4.69 -14.74 -19.05
CA ILE A 249 4.91 -13.93 -20.25
C ILE A 249 6.41 -13.72 -20.48
N GLY A 250 7.20 -13.48 -19.42
CA GLY A 250 8.64 -13.28 -19.55
C GLY A 250 9.47 -14.52 -19.92
N VAL A 251 8.85 -15.72 -19.97
CA VAL A 251 9.50 -16.97 -20.40
C VAL A 251 9.27 -17.25 -21.88
N ILE A 252 8.20 -16.72 -22.47
CA ILE A 252 7.79 -16.91 -23.87
C ILE A 252 8.47 -15.85 -24.74
#